data_AF-A0A143PJG8-F1
#
_entry.id   AF-A0A143PJG8-F1
#
_cell.length_a   1.000
_cell.length_b   1.000
_cell.length_c   1.000
_cell.angle_alpha   90.00
_cell.angle_beta   90.00
_cell.angle_gamma   90.00
#
_symmetry.space_group_name_H-M   'P 1'
#
loop_
_entity.id
_entity.type
_entity.pdbx_description
1 polymer ?
#
loop_
_entity_poly.entity_id
_entity_poly.type
_entity_poly.pdbx_seq_one_letter_code
_entity_poly.pdbx_strand_id
1 'polypeptide(L)'
;MGQLGRISCLAAWLVPLVACGGTHHDTAGGTQTTPAAPAAQAVATADPATLEDFTRRLDAYVNVQRRLAKESPKLKETDNPGDITAAEDVLAAKIRAVRKDARRGDIFTPQVASLFRRLMYPELKGPDGRDTKANIDDEQATMRLKVNAPYPASQPFQTLPPNILANLPQLPADVEYRVVGKDLVLRDVDANIIVDFIPNAIRS
;
A
#
# COMPACT_ATOMS: atom_id res chain seq x y z
N MET A 1 0.87 20.56 -41.18
CA MET A 1 2.24 20.14 -41.54
C MET A 1 3.21 21.01 -40.77
N GLY A 2 3.91 20.43 -39.80
CA GLY A 2 4.88 21.12 -38.94
C GLY A 2 5.68 20.05 -38.20
N GLN A 3 6.97 20.02 -38.48
CA GLN A 3 7.85 18.85 -38.50
C GLN A 3 8.49 18.54 -37.15
N LEU A 4 8.89 17.26 -37.02
CA LEU A 4 9.55 16.65 -35.86
C LEU A 4 10.80 17.41 -35.38
N GLY A 5 10.96 17.51 -34.06
CA GLY A 5 12.22 17.80 -33.39
C GLY A 5 12.68 16.60 -32.56
N ARG A 6 13.48 15.72 -33.15
CA ARG A 6 14.30 14.72 -32.44
C ARG A 6 15.62 15.42 -32.09
N ILE A 7 16.00 15.45 -30.81
CA ILE A 7 17.36 15.81 -30.41
C ILE A 7 17.94 14.61 -29.68
N SER A 8 18.86 13.96 -30.38
CA SER A 8 19.77 12.91 -29.89
C SER A 8 20.68 13.46 -28.81
N CYS A 9 20.80 12.75 -27.68
CA CYS A 9 21.97 12.86 -26.82
C CYS A 9 23.04 11.88 -27.32
N LEU A 10 24.01 12.40 -28.07
CA LEU A 10 25.31 11.76 -28.29
C LEU A 10 26.22 12.15 -27.13
N ALA A 11 26.55 11.18 -26.26
CA ALA A 11 27.68 11.30 -25.35
C ALA A 11 28.72 10.23 -25.76
N ALA A 12 29.65 10.66 -26.61
CA ALA A 12 30.86 9.92 -26.92
C ALA A 12 31.85 10.10 -25.77
N TRP A 13 32.30 9.01 -25.16
CA TRP A 13 33.43 9.00 -24.26
C TRP A 13 34.54 8.11 -24.83
N LEU A 14 35.73 8.69 -24.85
CA LEU A 14 36.98 8.18 -25.39
C LEU A 14 37.50 6.97 -24.60
N VAL A 15 38.00 5.99 -25.34
CA VAL A 15 38.73 4.81 -24.83
C VAL A 15 40.22 5.11 -24.79
N PRO A 16 40.95 4.74 -23.72
CA PRO A 16 42.34 4.38 -23.82
C PRO A 16 42.52 2.86 -23.80
N LEU A 17 43.24 2.41 -24.82
CA LEU A 17 43.78 1.07 -25.05
C LEU A 17 44.94 0.83 -24.08
N VAL A 18 44.83 -0.17 -23.19
CA VAL A 18 45.99 -0.77 -22.52
C VAL A 18 45.84 -2.29 -22.60
N ALA A 19 46.75 -2.91 -23.34
CA ALA A 19 46.93 -4.35 -23.43
C ALA A 19 48.18 -4.75 -22.64
N CYS A 20 48.02 -5.65 -21.67
CA CYS A 20 49.08 -6.53 -21.16
C CYS A 20 48.40 -7.82 -20.66
N GLY A 21 48.89 -8.96 -21.13
CA GLY A 21 48.25 -10.26 -21.01
C GLY A 21 48.34 -10.91 -19.63
N GLY A 22 47.39 -11.80 -19.38
CA GLY A 22 47.35 -12.71 -18.24
C GLY A 22 46.26 -13.75 -18.46
N THR A 23 46.67 -15.00 -18.59
CA THR A 23 45.83 -16.19 -18.81
C THR A 23 44.79 -16.40 -17.71
N HIS A 24 43.50 -16.37 -18.04
CA HIS A 24 42.45 -16.96 -17.19
C HIS A 24 41.37 -17.63 -18.05
N HIS A 25 41.40 -18.96 -18.06
CA HIS A 25 40.18 -19.75 -18.18
C HIS A 25 39.43 -19.58 -16.85
N ASP A 26 38.21 -19.04 -16.84
CA ASP A 26 37.02 -19.86 -16.63
C ASP A 26 35.73 -19.04 -16.70
N THR A 27 34.72 -19.70 -17.27
CA THR A 27 33.36 -19.22 -17.44
C THR A 27 32.60 -19.32 -16.11
N ALA A 28 32.09 -18.21 -15.60
CA ALA A 28 30.93 -18.24 -14.70
C ALA A 28 30.23 -16.89 -14.71
N GLY A 29 29.16 -16.79 -15.52
CA GLY A 29 28.13 -15.78 -15.34
C GLY A 29 27.44 -16.02 -14.00
N GLY A 30 27.88 -15.32 -12.96
CA GLY A 30 27.17 -15.23 -11.70
C GLY A 30 25.97 -14.30 -11.88
N THR A 31 24.80 -14.88 -12.12
CA THR A 31 23.52 -14.21 -11.83
C THR A 31 23.56 -13.75 -10.38
N GLN A 32 23.72 -12.44 -10.17
CA GLN A 32 23.50 -11.82 -8.87
C GLN A 32 22.02 -12.00 -8.55
N THR A 33 21.69 -13.09 -7.88
CA THR A 33 20.39 -13.26 -7.25
C THR A 33 20.50 -12.53 -5.92
N THR A 34 20.21 -11.23 -5.93
CA THR A 34 19.93 -10.49 -4.70
C THR A 34 18.88 -11.29 -3.93
N PRO A 35 19.09 -11.64 -2.65
CA PRO A 35 18.07 -12.33 -1.88
C PRO A 35 16.82 -11.46 -1.89
N ALA A 36 15.75 -11.94 -2.53
CA ALA A 36 14.45 -11.31 -2.40
C ALA A 36 14.12 -11.26 -0.90
N ALA A 37 13.81 -10.07 -0.38
CA ALA A 37 13.47 -9.89 1.04
C ALA A 37 12.40 -10.92 1.46
N PRO A 38 12.39 -11.39 2.72
CA PRO A 38 11.44 -12.42 3.22
C PRO A 38 9.98 -12.12 2.85
N ALA A 39 9.63 -10.83 2.83
CA ALA A 39 8.45 -10.20 2.27
C ALA A 39 7.98 -10.69 0.89
N ALA A 40 8.84 -10.53 -0.11
CA ALA A 40 8.52 -10.87 -1.49
C ALA A 40 8.30 -12.39 -1.64
N GLN A 41 8.98 -13.18 -0.80
CA GLN A 41 8.83 -14.64 -0.78
C GLN A 41 7.51 -15.08 -0.11
N ALA A 42 7.07 -14.39 0.95
CA ALA A 42 5.80 -14.67 1.62
C ALA A 42 4.59 -14.38 0.71
N VAL A 43 4.62 -13.29 -0.05
CA VAL A 43 3.58 -13.00 -1.06
C VAL A 43 3.68 -13.97 -2.24
N ALA A 44 4.88 -14.34 -2.69
CA ALA A 44 5.07 -15.28 -3.80
C ALA A 44 4.60 -16.72 -3.50
N THR A 45 4.52 -17.10 -2.22
CA THR A 45 4.02 -18.41 -1.78
C THR A 45 2.53 -18.38 -1.38
N ALA A 46 1.90 -17.21 -1.43
CA ALA A 46 0.47 -17.06 -1.18
C ALA A 46 -0.35 -17.76 -2.28
N ASP A 47 -1.56 -18.19 -1.92
CA ASP A 47 -2.53 -18.69 -2.89
C ASP A 47 -2.83 -17.59 -3.94
N PRO A 48 -2.46 -17.79 -5.22
CA PRO A 48 -2.62 -16.78 -6.25
C PRO A 48 -4.07 -16.33 -6.44
N ALA A 49 -5.03 -17.24 -6.27
CA ALA A 49 -6.45 -16.92 -6.43
C ALA A 49 -6.96 -15.96 -5.35
N THR A 50 -6.48 -16.12 -4.12
CA THR A 50 -6.80 -15.19 -3.01
C THR A 50 -6.20 -13.81 -3.24
N LEU A 51 -4.96 -13.74 -3.76
CA LEU A 51 -4.32 -12.46 -4.07
C LEU A 51 -5.02 -11.74 -5.24
N GLU A 52 -5.39 -12.47 -6.29
CA GLU A 52 -6.14 -11.94 -7.42
C GLU A 52 -7.53 -11.43 -7.00
N ASP A 53 -8.23 -12.14 -6.10
CA ASP A 53 -9.51 -11.67 -5.53
C ASP A 53 -9.35 -10.33 -4.80
N PHE A 54 -8.31 -10.20 -3.98
CA PHE A 54 -8.00 -8.93 -3.30
C PHE A 54 -7.74 -7.81 -4.31
N THR A 55 -6.83 -8.02 -5.26
CA THR A 55 -6.46 -7.03 -6.28
C THR A 55 -7.68 -6.59 -7.07
N ARG A 56 -8.50 -7.52 -7.57
CA ARG A 56 -9.72 -7.20 -8.33
C ARG A 56 -10.69 -6.33 -7.53
N ARG A 57 -10.91 -6.64 -6.25
CA ARG A 57 -11.82 -5.88 -5.37
C ARG A 57 -11.30 -4.49 -5.07
N LEU A 58 -9.99 -4.39 -4.82
CA LEU A 58 -9.32 -3.12 -4.62
C LEU A 58 -9.38 -2.24 -5.87
N ASP A 59 -9.09 -2.79 -7.04
CA ASP A 59 -9.14 -2.07 -8.31
C ASP A 59 -10.56 -1.59 -8.63
N ALA A 60 -11.58 -2.42 -8.35
CA ALA A 60 -12.98 -2.00 -8.49
C ALA A 60 -13.29 -0.78 -7.63
N TYR A 61 -12.78 -0.73 -6.38
CA TYR A 61 -12.91 0.44 -5.54
C TYR A 61 -12.18 1.66 -6.10
N VAL A 62 -10.89 1.52 -6.41
CA VAL A 62 -10.02 2.62 -6.86
C VAL A 62 -10.54 3.20 -8.18
N ASN A 63 -11.11 2.39 -9.07
CA ASN A 63 -11.75 2.88 -10.29
C ASN A 63 -12.97 3.76 -10.01
N VAL A 64 -13.78 3.44 -8.99
CA VAL A 64 -14.89 4.29 -8.55
C VAL A 64 -14.37 5.58 -7.93
N GLN A 65 -13.37 5.48 -7.02
CA GLN A 65 -12.72 6.61 -6.38
C GLN A 65 -12.20 7.61 -7.43
N ARG A 66 -11.39 7.13 -8.38
CA ARG A 66 -10.74 7.99 -9.39
C ARG A 66 -11.74 8.64 -10.33
N ARG A 67 -12.83 7.94 -10.67
CA ARG A 67 -13.91 8.52 -11.46
C ARG A 67 -14.58 9.66 -10.70
N LEU A 68 -14.95 9.44 -9.44
CA LEU A 68 -15.60 10.45 -8.60
C LEU A 68 -14.68 11.63 -8.28
N ALA A 69 -13.39 11.39 -8.10
CA ALA A 69 -12.38 12.43 -7.91
C ALA A 69 -12.26 13.34 -9.14
N LYS A 70 -12.26 12.77 -10.36
CA LYS A 70 -12.28 13.54 -11.62
C LYS A 70 -13.54 14.39 -11.79
N GLU A 71 -14.67 13.91 -11.28
CA GLU A 71 -15.95 14.62 -11.29
C GLU A 71 -16.06 15.66 -10.15
N SER A 72 -15.11 15.68 -9.21
CA SER A 72 -15.07 16.67 -8.14
C SER A 72 -14.45 17.99 -8.61
N PRO A 73 -14.82 19.12 -7.98
CA PRO A 73 -14.15 20.39 -8.24
C PRO A 73 -12.65 20.20 -8.09
N LYS A 74 -11.88 20.61 -9.11
CA LYS A 74 -10.42 20.57 -9.02
C LYS A 74 -9.98 21.54 -7.93
N LEU A 75 -9.46 21.03 -6.82
CA LEU A 75 -8.63 21.86 -5.97
C LEU A 75 -7.35 22.17 -6.73
N LYS A 76 -6.93 23.43 -6.67
CA LYS A 76 -5.53 23.75 -6.92
C LYS A 76 -4.73 23.13 -5.78
N GLU A 77 -3.53 22.63 -6.08
CA GLU A 77 -2.59 22.20 -5.06
C GLU A 77 -2.49 23.30 -3.99
N THR A 78 -2.84 22.95 -2.75
CA THR A 78 -3.00 23.86 -1.63
C THR A 78 -2.57 23.15 -0.36
N ASP A 79 -1.79 23.83 0.46
CA ASP A 79 -1.38 23.36 1.78
C ASP A 79 -2.33 23.84 2.89
N ASN A 80 -3.42 24.55 2.51
CA ASN A 80 -4.40 25.04 3.46
C ASN A 80 -5.22 23.86 4.02
N PRO A 81 -5.15 23.56 5.33
CA PRO A 81 -5.84 22.42 5.92
C PRO A 81 -7.36 22.45 5.73
N GLY A 82 -7.95 23.64 5.70
CA GLY A 82 -9.40 23.80 5.51
C GLY A 82 -9.85 23.42 4.11
N ASP A 83 -9.05 23.77 3.10
CA ASP A 83 -9.35 23.43 1.70
C ASP A 83 -9.19 21.93 1.47
N ILE A 84 -8.13 21.32 2.05
CA ILE A 84 -7.90 19.86 2.00
C ILE A 84 -9.09 19.12 2.62
N THR A 85 -9.51 19.51 3.83
CA THR A 85 -10.65 18.87 4.52
C THR A 85 -11.94 18.98 3.71
N ALA A 86 -12.20 20.15 3.12
CA ALA A 86 -13.39 20.34 2.27
C ALA A 86 -13.36 19.44 1.02
N ALA A 87 -12.18 19.24 0.42
CA ALA A 87 -12.02 18.33 -0.71
C ALA A 87 -12.25 16.86 -0.33
N GLU A 88 -11.65 16.44 0.79
CA GLU A 88 -11.85 15.10 1.38
C GLU A 88 -13.35 14.85 1.61
N ASP A 89 -14.05 15.79 2.23
CA ASP A 89 -15.48 15.67 2.55
C ASP A 89 -16.35 15.55 1.29
N VAL A 90 -16.06 16.34 0.25
CA VAL A 90 -16.79 16.28 -1.02
C VAL A 90 -16.60 14.92 -1.68
N LEU A 91 -15.37 14.41 -1.77
CA LEU A 91 -15.09 13.12 -2.36
C LEU A 91 -15.70 11.98 -1.51
N ALA A 92 -15.55 12.05 -0.20
CA ALA A 92 -16.11 11.09 0.74
C ALA A 92 -17.63 11.00 0.62
N ALA A 93 -18.33 12.12 0.51
CA ALA A 93 -19.79 12.15 0.32
C ALA A 93 -20.22 11.43 -0.97
N LYS A 94 -19.52 11.68 -2.08
CA LYS A 94 -19.77 10.99 -3.36
C LYS A 94 -19.51 9.49 -3.27
N ILE A 95 -18.38 9.09 -2.69
CA ILE A 95 -18.03 7.68 -2.52
C ILE A 95 -19.07 6.98 -1.65
N ARG A 96 -19.47 7.58 -0.52
CA ARG A 96 -20.53 7.07 0.37
C ARG A 96 -21.85 6.85 -0.37
N ALA A 97 -22.25 7.77 -1.25
CA ALA A 97 -23.48 7.65 -2.02
C ALA A 97 -23.45 6.44 -2.96
N VAL A 98 -22.33 6.21 -3.67
CA VAL A 98 -22.16 5.06 -4.57
C VAL A 98 -21.98 3.75 -3.79
N ARG A 99 -21.28 3.79 -2.66
CA ARG A 99 -20.98 2.65 -1.78
C ARG A 99 -21.94 2.52 -0.60
N LYS A 100 -23.20 2.95 -0.73
CA LYS A 100 -24.18 2.95 0.39
C LYS A 100 -24.37 1.57 1.04
N ASP A 101 -24.18 0.50 0.25
CA ASP A 101 -24.36 -0.88 0.69
C ASP A 101 -23.04 -1.58 1.03
N ALA A 102 -21.91 -0.86 1.02
CA ALA A 102 -20.59 -1.43 1.30
C ALA A 102 -20.50 -1.91 2.76
N ARG A 103 -19.91 -3.08 2.93
CA ARG A 103 -19.76 -3.78 4.20
C ARG A 103 -18.31 -4.18 4.44
N ARG A 104 -18.01 -4.41 5.70
CA ARG A 104 -16.73 -5.01 6.08
C ARG A 104 -16.58 -6.38 5.40
N GLY A 105 -15.43 -6.60 4.78
CA GLY A 105 -15.12 -7.84 4.07
C GLY A 105 -15.49 -7.84 2.59
N ASP A 106 -15.97 -6.71 2.05
CA ASP A 106 -16.18 -6.55 0.61
C ASP A 106 -14.85 -6.52 -0.17
N ILE A 107 -13.75 -6.10 0.46
CA ILE A 107 -12.39 -6.17 -0.10
C ILE A 107 -11.56 -7.22 0.65
N PHE A 108 -11.51 -7.13 1.98
CA PHE A 108 -10.86 -8.13 2.83
C PHE A 108 -11.82 -9.28 3.12
N THR A 109 -12.15 -10.06 2.08
CA THR A 109 -12.94 -11.30 2.24
C THR A 109 -12.35 -12.20 3.31
N PRO A 110 -13.11 -13.14 3.90
CA PRO A 110 -12.57 -14.01 4.96
C PRO A 110 -11.25 -14.71 4.58
N GLN A 111 -11.10 -15.12 3.32
CA GLN A 111 -9.90 -15.74 2.76
C GLN A 111 -8.75 -14.73 2.67
N VAL A 112 -9.00 -13.55 2.10
CA VAL A 112 -8.01 -12.46 2.01
C VAL A 112 -7.56 -12.04 3.42
N ALA A 113 -8.50 -11.82 4.34
CA ALA A 113 -8.18 -11.46 5.71
C ALA A 113 -7.34 -12.53 6.43
N SER A 114 -7.53 -13.80 6.10
CA SER A 114 -6.70 -14.91 6.62
C SER A 114 -5.31 -14.89 6.01
N LEU A 115 -5.19 -14.63 4.70
CA LEU A 115 -3.90 -14.45 4.03
C LEU A 115 -3.12 -13.29 4.66
N PHE A 116 -3.72 -12.12 4.80
CA PHE A 116 -3.07 -10.95 5.40
C PHE A 116 -2.55 -11.23 6.80
N ARG A 117 -3.35 -11.89 7.66
CA ARG A 117 -2.88 -12.29 8.99
C ARG A 117 -1.65 -13.20 8.93
N ARG A 118 -1.58 -14.14 7.97
CA ARG A 118 -0.39 -14.98 7.79
C ARG A 118 0.82 -14.18 7.32
N LEU A 119 0.64 -13.20 6.42
CA LEU A 119 1.71 -12.35 5.93
C LEU A 119 2.30 -11.46 7.03
N MET A 120 1.47 -10.96 7.94
CA MET A 120 1.92 -10.13 9.07
C MET A 120 2.54 -10.96 10.21
N TYR A 121 2.18 -12.24 10.35
CA TYR A 121 2.53 -13.04 11.52
C TYR A 121 4.03 -13.25 11.78
N PRO A 122 4.91 -13.45 10.78
CA PRO A 122 6.35 -13.63 11.01
C PRO A 122 6.97 -12.47 11.80
N GLU A 123 6.57 -11.24 11.47
CA GLU A 123 7.03 -10.01 12.13
C GLU A 123 6.45 -9.79 13.52
N LEU A 124 5.39 -10.53 13.87
CA LEU A 124 4.70 -10.42 15.15
C LEU A 124 5.13 -11.52 16.14
N LYS A 125 6.13 -12.34 15.78
CA LYS A 125 6.68 -13.43 16.59
C LYS A 125 8.04 -13.08 17.18
N GLY A 126 8.40 -13.75 18.28
CA GLY A 126 9.71 -13.63 18.90
C GLY A 126 9.96 -12.26 19.57
N PRO A 127 11.22 -11.97 19.97
CA PRO A 127 11.60 -10.70 20.58
C PRO A 127 11.25 -9.48 19.71
N ASP A 128 11.55 -9.54 18.41
CA ASP A 128 11.29 -8.46 17.45
C ASP A 128 9.77 -8.17 17.29
N GLY A 129 8.95 -9.23 17.38
CA GLY A 129 7.51 -9.11 17.43
C GLY A 129 6.97 -8.46 18.69
N ARG A 130 7.67 -8.57 19.83
CA ARG A 130 7.30 -7.85 21.06
C ARG A 130 7.54 -6.36 20.91
N ASP A 131 8.65 -5.95 20.33
CA ASP A 131 8.93 -4.52 20.09
C ASP A 131 7.95 -3.93 19.06
N THR A 132 7.66 -4.70 18.00
CA THR A 132 6.66 -4.33 17.00
C THR A 132 5.26 -4.16 17.63
N LYS A 133 4.88 -5.03 18.57
CA LYS A 133 3.62 -4.93 19.33
C LYS A 133 3.64 -3.83 20.38
N ALA A 134 4.76 -3.59 21.06
CA ALA A 134 4.90 -2.56 22.08
C ALA A 134 4.77 -1.15 21.51
N ASN A 135 5.09 -1.00 20.23
CA ASN A 135 4.85 0.25 19.53
C ASN A 135 3.35 0.47 19.26
N ILE A 136 2.50 -0.56 19.27
CA ILE A 136 1.06 -0.49 18.99
C ILE A 136 0.27 -0.13 20.23
N ASP A 137 -0.48 0.97 20.14
CA ASP A 137 -1.27 1.52 21.23
C ASP A 137 -2.61 0.79 21.39
N ASP A 138 -2.69 -0.05 22.42
CA ASP A 138 -3.88 -0.82 22.78
C ASP A 138 -5.05 0.06 23.27
N GLU A 139 -4.83 1.33 23.67
CA GLU A 139 -5.89 2.23 24.16
C GLU A 139 -6.86 2.65 23.04
N GLN A 140 -6.42 2.59 21.78
CA GLN A 140 -7.23 2.91 20.59
C GLN A 140 -8.25 1.81 20.23
N ALA A 141 -8.20 0.64 20.89
CA ALA A 141 -9.07 -0.51 20.63
C ALA A 141 -10.57 -0.26 20.94
N THR A 142 -10.92 0.88 21.54
CA THR A 142 -12.31 1.26 21.83
C THR A 142 -13.03 1.95 20.67
N MET A 143 -12.32 2.36 19.60
CA MET A 143 -12.94 2.98 18.43
C MET A 143 -13.70 1.95 17.59
N ARG A 144 -15.01 2.17 17.40
CA ARG A 144 -15.84 1.31 16.56
C ARG A 144 -15.63 1.67 15.09
N LEU A 145 -14.70 0.96 14.44
CA LEU A 145 -14.47 1.09 13.01
C LEU A 145 -15.73 0.72 12.20
N LYS A 146 -16.00 1.49 11.13
CA LYS A 146 -17.12 1.25 10.22
C LYS A 146 -16.71 1.62 8.80
N VAL A 147 -17.05 0.76 7.83
CA VAL A 147 -16.85 1.04 6.41
C VAL A 147 -17.58 2.32 6.00
N ASN A 148 -16.93 3.12 5.15
CA ASN A 148 -17.30 4.46 4.70
C ASN A 148 -17.34 5.55 5.80
N ALA A 149 -17.05 5.23 7.06
CA ALA A 149 -16.91 6.26 8.08
C ALA A 149 -15.63 7.08 7.85
N PRO A 150 -15.58 8.35 8.30
CA PRO A 150 -14.35 9.11 8.34
C PRO A 150 -13.27 8.32 9.08
N TYR A 151 -12.06 8.32 8.54
CA TYR A 151 -10.89 7.91 9.29
C TYR A 151 -10.53 9.06 10.24
N PRO A 152 -10.36 8.83 11.56
CA PRO A 152 -10.23 9.93 12.50
C PRO A 152 -8.93 10.72 12.24
N ALA A 153 -8.99 12.04 12.40
CA ALA A 153 -7.81 12.91 12.28
C ALA A 153 -7.16 13.22 13.64
N SER A 154 -7.83 12.90 14.75
CA SER A 154 -7.56 13.47 16.08
C SER A 154 -6.46 12.78 16.88
N GLN A 155 -5.81 11.74 16.36
CA GLN A 155 -4.69 11.06 17.01
C GLN A 155 -3.61 10.70 15.98
N PRO A 156 -2.31 10.69 16.35
CA PRO A 156 -1.28 10.10 15.52
C PRO A 156 -1.55 8.59 15.45
N PHE A 157 -2.29 8.18 14.42
CA PHE A 157 -2.41 6.77 14.11
C PHE A 157 -1.08 6.26 13.61
N GLN A 158 -0.77 5.05 14.04
CA GLN A 158 0.52 4.48 13.75
C GLN A 158 0.56 4.07 12.29
N THR A 159 1.65 4.47 11.64
CA THR A 159 2.06 3.84 10.40
C THR A 159 2.31 2.37 10.67
N LEU A 160 2.01 1.50 9.70
CA LEU A 160 2.44 0.11 9.80
C LEU A 160 3.97 0.09 9.89
N PRO A 161 4.52 -0.63 10.88
CA PRO A 161 5.96 -0.88 10.95
C PRO A 161 6.49 -1.34 9.58
N PRO A 162 7.60 -0.79 9.07
CA PRO A 162 8.08 -1.06 7.72
C PRO A 162 8.31 -2.54 7.41
N ASN A 163 8.70 -3.32 8.42
CA ASN A 163 8.88 -4.76 8.32
C ASN A 163 7.55 -5.50 8.06
N ILE A 164 6.45 -5.07 8.68
CA ILE A 164 5.11 -5.61 8.37
C ILE A 164 4.69 -5.19 6.97
N LEU A 165 4.84 -3.90 6.64
CA LEU A 165 4.42 -3.35 5.35
C LEU A 165 5.10 -4.05 4.17
N ALA A 166 6.39 -4.40 4.32
CA ALA A 166 7.13 -5.12 3.30
C ALA A 166 6.47 -6.45 2.92
N ASN A 167 5.87 -7.16 3.88
CA ASN A 167 5.25 -8.46 3.68
C ASN A 167 3.84 -8.39 3.08
N LEU A 168 3.24 -7.20 2.93
CA LEU A 168 1.88 -7.02 2.44
C LEU A 168 1.83 -6.81 0.92
N PRO A 169 0.69 -7.13 0.27
CA PRO A 169 0.47 -6.76 -1.12
C PRO A 169 0.59 -5.24 -1.31
N GLN A 170 1.29 -4.82 -2.37
CA GLN A 170 1.43 -3.41 -2.70
C GLN A 170 0.07 -2.78 -3.00
N LEU A 171 -0.05 -1.50 -2.65
CA LEU A 171 -1.25 -0.70 -2.87
C LEU A 171 -1.00 0.36 -3.95
N PRO A 172 -2.03 0.74 -4.73
CA PRO A 172 -1.98 1.96 -5.51
C PRO A 172 -1.99 3.17 -4.58
N ALA A 173 -1.48 4.32 -5.06
CA ALA A 173 -1.29 5.52 -4.24
C ALA A 173 -2.60 6.11 -3.65
N ASP A 174 -3.76 5.76 -4.20
CA ASP A 174 -5.07 6.25 -3.78
C ASP A 174 -5.52 5.67 -2.41
N VAL A 175 -4.87 4.59 -1.96
CA VAL A 175 -5.18 3.93 -0.68
C VAL A 175 -3.91 3.56 0.08
N GLU A 176 -4.04 3.39 1.38
CA GLU A 176 -2.94 2.98 2.25
C GLU A 176 -3.41 2.08 3.38
N TYR A 177 -2.48 1.29 3.92
CA TYR A 177 -2.73 0.53 5.13
C TYR A 177 -2.45 1.39 6.38
N ARG A 178 -3.27 1.20 7.41
CA ARG A 178 -3.16 1.85 8.73
C ARG A 178 -3.40 0.83 9.84
N VAL A 179 -2.97 1.16 11.05
CA VAL A 179 -3.33 0.42 12.27
C VAL A 179 -4.17 1.30 13.17
N VAL A 180 -5.27 0.74 13.67
CA VAL A 180 -6.06 1.33 14.77
C VAL A 180 -6.20 0.27 15.85
N GLY A 181 -5.54 0.46 17.00
CA GLY A 181 -5.39 -0.59 18.00
C GLY A 181 -4.81 -1.86 17.38
N LYS A 182 -5.58 -2.95 17.33
CA LYS A 182 -5.15 -4.25 16.75
C LYS A 182 -5.69 -4.50 15.34
N ASP A 183 -6.37 -3.53 14.76
CA ASP A 183 -7.08 -3.67 13.51
C ASP A 183 -6.25 -3.13 12.35
N LEU A 184 -6.19 -3.88 11.24
CA LEU A 184 -5.63 -3.39 9.99
C LEU A 184 -6.73 -2.67 9.22
N VAL A 185 -6.49 -1.41 8.89
CA VAL A 185 -7.43 -0.55 8.17
C VAL A 185 -6.90 -0.28 6.77
N LEU A 186 -7.77 -0.36 5.77
CA LEU A 186 -7.53 0.18 4.44
C LEU A 186 -8.19 1.56 4.37
N ARG A 187 -7.37 2.62 4.28
CA ARG A 187 -7.79 4.02 4.23
C ARG A 187 -7.73 4.53 2.79
N ASP A 188 -8.72 5.33 2.40
CA ASP A 188 -8.65 6.18 1.21
C ASP A 188 -7.88 7.45 1.54
N VAL A 189 -6.81 7.74 0.78
CA VAL A 189 -5.93 8.87 1.04
C VAL A 189 -6.61 10.20 0.72
N ASP A 190 -7.34 10.26 -0.38
CA ASP A 190 -7.93 11.51 -0.91
C ASP A 190 -9.29 11.83 -0.28
N ALA A 191 -10.02 10.81 0.19
CA ALA A 191 -11.35 10.96 0.79
C ALA A 191 -11.33 10.80 2.31
N ASN A 192 -10.20 10.37 2.89
CA ASN A 192 -10.04 10.15 4.32
C ASN A 192 -11.15 9.28 4.95
N ILE A 193 -11.48 8.17 4.30
CA ILE A 193 -12.49 7.20 4.78
C ILE A 193 -11.91 5.81 4.98
N ILE A 194 -12.57 5.03 5.84
CA ILE A 194 -12.31 3.60 6.00
C ILE A 194 -12.95 2.84 4.83
N VAL A 195 -12.12 2.27 3.96
CA VAL A 195 -12.57 1.50 2.78
C VAL A 195 -12.99 0.09 3.17
N ASP A 196 -12.18 -0.57 3.99
CA ASP A 196 -12.44 -1.87 4.61
C ASP A 196 -11.45 -2.08 5.78
N PHE A 197 -11.64 -3.10 6.60
CA PHE A 197 -10.73 -3.41 7.70
C PHE A 197 -10.77 -4.88 8.15
N ILE A 198 -9.64 -5.34 8.70
CA ILE A 198 -9.47 -6.64 9.33
C ILE A 198 -9.40 -6.43 10.85
N PRO A 199 -10.42 -6.86 11.62
CA PRO A 199 -10.35 -6.78 13.06
C PRO A 199 -9.36 -7.80 13.62
N ASN A 200 -8.66 -7.43 14.69
CA ASN A 200 -7.66 -8.23 15.38
C ASN A 200 -6.66 -8.84 14.39
N ALA A 201 -6.17 -7.99 13.50
CA ALA A 201 -5.12 -8.30 12.53
C ALA A 201 -3.80 -8.60 13.25
N ILE A 202 -3.53 -7.87 14.32
CA ILE A 202 -2.32 -7.97 15.13
C ILE A 202 -2.68 -8.74 16.40
N ARG A 203 -2.25 -10.00 16.46
CA ARG A 203 -2.51 -10.87 17.61
C ARG A 203 -1.37 -10.74 18.61
N SER A 204 -1.71 -10.46 19.88
CA SER A 204 -0.80 -10.52 21.03
C SER A 204 -0.22 -11.92 21.21
#